data_AF-R9SHY2-F1
#
_entry.id   AF-R9SHY2-F1
#
_cell.length_a   1.000
_cell.length_b   1.000
_cell.length_c   1.000
_cell.angle_alpha   90.00
_cell.angle_beta   90.00
_cell.angle_gamma   90.00
#
_symmetry.space_group_name_H-M   'P 1'
#
loop_
_entity.id
_entity.type
_entity.pdbx_description
1 polymer ?
#
loop_
_entity_poly.entity_id
_entity_poly.type
_entity_poly.pdbx_seq_one_letter_code
_entity_poly.pdbx_strand_id
1 'polypeptide(L)'
;MVPLQYFALQTIGIPSDLAFRIALGTSLTCIIPTSLSGAYTHVKESKIDILKPGIMFGVFGIIGGFIGGNISTIIPTRALEILFGLLLIGIAINMFLKKDDTENEPKLKLNYLTAGIIGIVVGFFAGLLGIGGGVFIIPILTLLFGFTMVEAIGTSTIFIPFSSIGGSISYMLSGWGANILPYSIGYVNLVNFILIIIFSIPMAHYGAKIAYKINEKHLRILFAIVLVIISLKMLKILPF
;
A
#
# COMPACT_ATOMS: atom_id res chain seq x y z
N MET A 1 -4.27 -1.82 6.80
CA MET A 1 -4.09 -2.44 8.13
C MET A 1 -3.60 -1.43 9.17
N VAL A 2 -2.82 -0.43 8.76
CA VAL A 2 -2.36 0.68 9.62
C VAL A 2 -3.42 1.27 10.54
N PRO A 3 -4.61 1.73 10.08
CA PRO A 3 -5.56 2.39 10.99
C PRO A 3 -6.09 1.44 12.06
N LEU A 4 -6.43 0.20 11.66
CA LEU A 4 -6.93 -0.82 12.57
C LEU A 4 -5.89 -1.16 13.66
N GLN A 5 -4.63 -1.36 13.26
CA GLN A 5 -3.55 -1.65 14.20
C GLN A 5 -3.27 -0.47 15.13
N TYR A 6 -3.25 0.75 14.60
CA TYR A 6 -3.04 1.96 15.39
C TYR A 6 -4.05 2.06 16.53
N PHE A 7 -5.34 1.89 16.22
CA PHE A 7 -6.40 1.92 17.24
C PHE A 7 -6.31 0.74 18.21
N ALA A 8 -6.03 -0.48 17.74
CA ALA A 8 -5.86 -1.65 18.61
C ALA A 8 -4.68 -1.50 19.58
N LEU A 9 -3.59 -0.87 19.15
CA LEU A 9 -2.43 -0.58 20.01
C LEU A 9 -2.74 0.51 21.04
N GLN A 10 -3.55 1.52 20.67
CA GLN A 10 -4.02 2.53 21.61
C GLN A 10 -4.92 1.95 22.72
N THR A 11 -5.78 0.97 22.41
CA THR A 11 -6.61 0.33 23.44
C THR A 11 -5.80 -0.49 24.45
N ILE A 12 -4.59 -0.91 24.08
CA ILE A 12 -3.63 -1.60 24.97
C ILE A 12 -2.81 -0.58 25.80
N GLY A 13 -3.01 0.72 25.60
CA GLY A 13 -2.35 1.79 26.35
C GLY A 13 -1.04 2.28 25.76
N ILE A 14 -0.72 1.93 24.50
CA ILE A 14 0.50 2.36 23.84
C ILE A 14 0.36 3.84 23.40
N PRO A 15 1.36 4.70 23.67
CA PRO A 15 1.34 6.09 23.23
C PRO A 15 1.08 6.22 21.73
N SER A 16 0.31 7.23 21.33
CA SER A 16 -0.15 7.41 19.94
C SER A 16 0.99 7.44 18.91
N ASP A 17 2.08 8.17 19.17
CA ASP A 17 3.21 8.22 18.23
C ASP A 17 3.83 6.83 18.00
N LEU A 18 3.98 6.07 19.08
CA LEU A 18 4.59 4.75 19.06
C LEU A 18 3.67 3.70 18.43
N ALA A 19 2.38 3.73 18.77
CA ALA A 19 1.35 2.88 18.18
C ALA A 19 1.28 3.07 16.67
N PHE A 20 1.41 4.31 16.19
CA PHE A 20 1.35 4.61 14.76
C PHE A 20 2.58 4.08 14.03
N ARG A 21 3.79 4.31 14.56
CA ARG A 21 5.04 3.76 13.99
C ARG A 21 5.01 2.23 13.94
N ILE A 22 4.51 1.58 15.00
CA ILE A 22 4.38 0.13 15.05
C ILE A 22 3.39 -0.37 14.00
N ALA A 23 2.24 0.31 13.87
CA ALA A 23 1.23 -0.02 12.88
C ALA A 23 1.77 0.11 11.44
N LEU A 24 2.55 1.16 11.14
CA LEU A 24 3.16 1.35 9.83
C LEU A 24 4.16 0.24 9.50
N GLY A 25 5.12 -0.02 10.40
CA GLY A 25 6.15 -1.05 10.19
C GLY A 25 5.57 -2.46 10.09
N THR A 26 4.65 -2.81 11.00
CA THR A 26 3.99 -4.13 10.99
C THR A 26 3.12 -4.30 9.75
N SER A 27 2.37 -3.27 9.34
CA SER A 27 1.56 -3.31 8.11
C SER A 27 2.41 -3.56 6.87
N LEU A 28 3.53 -2.83 6.69
CA LEU A 28 4.44 -3.06 5.57
C LEU A 28 5.00 -4.48 5.55
N THR A 29 5.33 -5.02 6.72
CA THR A 29 5.85 -6.38 6.81
C THR A 29 4.78 -7.40 6.43
N CYS A 30 3.53 -7.23 6.90
CA CYS A 30 2.38 -8.06 6.51
C CYS A 30 2.04 -7.98 5.02
N ILE A 31 2.27 -6.82 4.39
CA ILE A 31 1.99 -6.59 2.97
C ILE A 31 2.87 -7.47 2.08
N ILE A 32 4.10 -7.80 2.48
CA ILE A 32 5.03 -8.62 1.67
C ILE A 32 4.41 -9.98 1.30
N PRO A 33 4.10 -10.89 2.25
CA PRO A 33 3.57 -12.19 1.90
C PRO A 33 2.14 -12.14 1.34
N THR A 34 1.32 -11.20 1.79
CA THR A 34 -0.07 -11.06 1.31
C THR A 34 -0.12 -10.59 -0.13
N SER A 35 0.73 -9.64 -0.51
CA SER A 35 0.83 -9.17 -1.89
C SER A 35 1.52 -10.20 -2.79
N LEU A 36 2.48 -10.99 -2.31
CA LEU A 36 3.01 -12.14 -3.06
C LEU A 36 1.93 -13.17 -3.39
N SER A 37 1.06 -13.48 -2.43
CA SER A 37 -0.07 -14.38 -2.64
C SER A 37 -1.07 -13.84 -3.67
N GLY A 38 -1.37 -12.54 -3.62
CA GLY A 38 -2.19 -11.86 -4.63
C GLY A 38 -1.53 -11.86 -6.00
N ALA A 39 -0.23 -11.54 -6.08
CA ALA A 39 0.55 -11.53 -7.31
C ALA A 39 0.57 -12.89 -8.00
N TYR A 40 0.73 -13.98 -7.24
CA TYR A 40 0.67 -15.33 -7.79
C TYR A 40 -0.68 -15.60 -8.49
N THR A 41 -1.79 -15.19 -7.87
CA THR A 41 -3.12 -15.34 -8.47
C THR A 41 -3.27 -14.47 -9.71
N HIS A 42 -2.86 -13.21 -9.66
CA HIS A 42 -2.95 -12.31 -10.81
C HIS A 42 -2.06 -12.74 -11.98
N VAL A 43 -0.85 -13.25 -11.72
CA VAL A 43 0.04 -13.79 -12.76
C VAL A 43 -0.56 -15.04 -13.40
N LYS A 44 -1.24 -15.89 -12.62
CA LYS A 44 -1.86 -17.11 -13.13
C LYS A 44 -3.13 -16.83 -13.94
N GLU A 45 -3.94 -15.87 -13.52
CA GLU A 45 -5.23 -15.55 -14.15
C GLU A 45 -5.10 -14.50 -15.28
N SER A 46 -4.05 -13.67 -15.26
CA SER A 46 -3.78 -12.69 -16.31
C SER A 46 -3.28 -13.37 -17.58
N LYS A 47 -3.84 -12.97 -18.73
CA LYS A 47 -3.34 -13.34 -20.06
C LYS A 47 -2.20 -12.42 -20.55
N ILE A 48 -1.84 -11.40 -19.76
CA ILE A 48 -0.92 -10.32 -20.11
C ILE A 48 0.27 -10.33 -19.14
N ASP A 49 1.46 -10.00 -19.65
CA ASP A 49 2.69 -9.88 -18.86
C ASP A 49 2.64 -8.67 -17.91
N ILE A 50 2.12 -8.92 -16.71
CA ILE A 50 2.13 -7.96 -15.60
C ILE A 50 3.43 -8.02 -14.78
N LEU A 51 4.24 -9.08 -14.95
CA LEU A 51 5.46 -9.38 -14.21
C LEU A 51 6.56 -8.37 -14.53
N LYS A 52 6.83 -8.19 -15.83
CA LYS A 52 7.87 -7.28 -16.30
C LYS A 52 7.67 -5.84 -15.82
N PRO A 53 6.50 -5.19 -16.03
CA PRO A 53 6.29 -3.83 -15.53
C PRO A 53 6.34 -3.80 -13.99
N GLY A 54 5.75 -4.78 -13.31
CA GLY A 54 5.71 -4.83 -11.84
C GLY A 54 7.10 -4.87 -11.21
N ILE A 55 8.00 -5.71 -11.74
CA ILE A 55 9.40 -5.80 -11.29
C ILE A 55 10.16 -4.52 -11.66
N MET A 56 9.95 -3.98 -12.87
CA MET A 56 10.60 -2.74 -13.29
C MET A 56 10.32 -1.60 -12.32
N PHE A 57 9.06 -1.35 -11.94
CA PHE A 57 8.75 -0.35 -10.92
C PHE A 57 9.23 -0.80 -9.53
N GLY A 58 9.11 -2.10 -9.23
CA GLY A 58 9.35 -2.67 -7.90
C GLY A 58 10.78 -2.51 -7.42
N VAL A 59 11.77 -2.82 -8.25
CA VAL A 59 13.20 -2.74 -7.89
C VAL A 59 13.56 -1.32 -7.41
N PHE A 60 13.10 -0.29 -8.13
CA PHE A 60 13.28 1.10 -7.73
C PHE A 60 12.42 1.51 -6.54
N GLY A 61 11.26 0.85 -6.38
CA GLY A 61 10.38 0.98 -5.23
C GLY A 61 11.03 0.60 -3.90
N ILE A 62 12.01 -0.31 -3.87
CA ILE A 62 12.77 -0.64 -2.65
C ILE A 62 13.46 0.61 -2.11
N ILE A 63 14.16 1.33 -2.99
CA ILE A 63 14.94 2.53 -2.62
C ILE A 63 13.99 3.61 -2.11
N GLY A 64 12.91 3.86 -2.85
CA GLY A 64 11.87 4.78 -2.42
C GLY A 64 11.30 4.40 -1.04
N GLY A 65 10.90 3.13 -0.87
CA GLY A 65 10.33 2.61 0.37
C GLY A 65 11.25 2.78 1.56
N PHE A 66 12.54 2.51 1.38
CA PHE A 66 13.54 2.70 2.42
C PHE A 66 13.69 4.17 2.83
N ILE A 67 13.80 5.08 1.85
CA ILE A 67 13.91 6.52 2.11
C ILE A 67 12.64 7.05 2.79
N GLY A 68 11.46 6.65 2.29
CA GLY A 68 10.17 7.04 2.84
C GLY A 68 9.96 6.56 4.27
N GLY A 69 10.32 5.31 4.56
CA GLY A 69 10.26 4.76 5.91
C GLY A 69 11.17 5.50 6.89
N ASN A 70 12.37 5.91 6.46
CA ASN A 70 13.31 6.62 7.34
C ASN A 70 12.74 8.01 7.67
N ILE A 71 12.29 8.73 6.65
CA ILE A 71 11.68 10.06 6.83
C ILE A 71 10.42 9.97 7.70
N SER A 72 9.63 8.90 7.56
CA SER A 72 8.43 8.70 8.38
C SER A 72 8.69 8.69 9.88
N THR A 73 9.88 8.30 10.33
CA THR A 73 10.19 8.21 11.76
C THR A 73 10.60 9.55 12.38
N ILE A 74 10.85 10.54 11.53
CA ILE A 74 11.23 11.91 11.91
C ILE A 74 10.00 12.82 11.89
N ILE A 75 9.06 12.58 10.97
CA ILE A 75 7.87 13.43 10.83
C ILE A 75 6.87 13.16 11.97
N PRO A 76 6.30 14.20 12.59
CA PRO A 76 5.28 14.05 13.62
C PRO A 76 4.08 13.23 13.14
N THR A 77 3.56 12.36 14.02
CA THR A 77 2.42 11.48 13.76
C THR A 77 1.22 12.23 13.17
N ARG A 78 0.94 13.43 13.69
CA ARG A 78 -0.20 14.24 13.25
C ARG A 78 -0.08 14.69 11.80
N ALA A 79 1.13 15.01 11.36
CA ALA A 79 1.38 15.38 9.97
C ALA A 79 1.18 14.19 9.04
N LEU A 80 1.60 12.97 9.44
CA LEU A 80 1.34 11.76 8.68
C LEU A 80 -0.16 11.42 8.61
N GLU A 81 -0.89 11.53 9.72
CA GLU A 81 -2.35 11.30 9.74
C GLU A 81 -3.07 12.21 8.74
N ILE A 82 -2.73 13.50 8.75
CA ILE A 82 -3.33 14.50 7.84
C ILE A 82 -2.92 14.24 6.39
N LEU A 83 -1.63 14.03 6.13
CA LEU A 83 -1.10 13.73 4.80
C LEU A 83 -1.81 12.51 4.20
N PHE A 84 -1.91 11.43 4.97
CA PHE A 84 -2.60 10.21 4.58
C PHE A 84 -4.08 10.45 4.29
N GLY A 85 -4.79 11.13 5.20
CA GLY A 85 -6.21 11.44 5.05
C GLY A 85 -6.51 12.25 3.79
N LEU A 86 -5.77 13.35 3.57
CA LEU A 86 -5.91 14.19 2.38
C LEU A 86 -5.64 13.43 1.09
N LEU A 87 -4.63 12.57 1.11
CA LEU A 87 -4.22 11.77 -0.03
C LEU A 87 -5.28 10.72 -0.41
N LEU A 88 -5.84 10.03 0.58
CA LEU A 88 -6.94 9.11 0.35
C LEU A 88 -8.18 9.81 -0.21
N ILE A 89 -8.51 11.02 0.27
CA ILE A 89 -9.60 11.83 -0.29
C ILE A 89 -9.31 12.17 -1.74
N GLY A 90 -8.11 12.66 -2.05
CA GLY A 90 -7.72 13.02 -3.42
C GLY A 90 -7.87 11.84 -4.39
N ILE A 91 -7.46 10.65 -3.97
CA ILE A 91 -7.56 9.44 -4.79
C ILE A 91 -9.01 8.96 -4.90
N ALA A 92 -9.79 9.01 -3.82
CA ALA A 92 -11.21 8.67 -3.86
C ALA A 92 -11.97 9.60 -4.83
N ILE A 93 -11.72 10.91 -4.76
CA ILE A 93 -12.29 11.90 -5.68
C ILE A 93 -11.89 11.58 -7.12
N ASN A 94 -10.61 11.31 -7.37
CA ASN A 94 -10.13 10.93 -8.71
C ASN A 94 -10.87 9.69 -9.25
N MET A 95 -11.10 8.69 -8.40
CA MET A 95 -11.84 7.49 -8.78
C MET A 95 -13.33 7.73 -9.03
N PHE A 96 -13.97 8.68 -8.35
CA PHE A 96 -15.36 9.07 -8.62
C PHE A 96 -15.52 9.91 -9.89
N LEU A 97 -14.57 10.80 -10.16
CA LEU A 97 -14.61 11.71 -11.30
C LEU A 97 -14.16 11.04 -12.61
N LYS A 98 -13.40 9.94 -12.55
CA LYS A 98 -12.92 9.24 -13.73
C LYS A 98 -14.11 8.57 -14.45
N LYS A 99 -14.47 9.15 -15.60
CA LYS A 99 -15.42 8.57 -16.57
C LYS A 99 -14.78 7.32 -17.19
N ASP A 100 -15.60 6.32 -17.50
CA ASP A 100 -15.19 5.07 -18.16
C ASP A 100 -14.75 5.36 -19.60
N ASP A 101 -13.60 6.01 -19.76
CA ASP A 101 -12.98 6.20 -21.07
C ASP A 101 -12.21 4.93 -21.40
N THR A 102 -12.82 4.13 -22.28
CA THR A 102 -12.41 2.78 -22.70
C THR A 102 -11.16 2.72 -23.56
N GLU A 103 -10.49 3.83 -23.86
CA GLU A 103 -9.25 3.86 -24.64
C GLU A 103 -8.34 4.98 -24.09
N ASN A 104 -7.53 4.67 -23.08
CA ASN A 104 -6.41 5.54 -22.74
C ASN A 104 -5.21 5.08 -23.57
N GLU A 105 -4.94 5.78 -24.68
CA GLU A 105 -3.64 5.64 -25.33
C GLU A 105 -2.53 5.92 -24.31
N PRO A 106 -1.45 5.12 -24.30
CA PRO A 106 -0.38 5.27 -23.32
C PRO A 106 0.30 6.63 -23.47
N LYS A 107 0.12 7.52 -22.49
CA LYS A 107 0.74 8.86 -22.47
C LYS A 107 2.25 8.79 -22.26
N LEU A 108 2.74 7.75 -21.58
CA LEU A 108 4.14 7.47 -21.37
C LEU A 108 4.51 6.08 -21.88
N LYS A 109 5.64 5.99 -22.57
CA LYS A 109 6.24 4.69 -22.91
C LYS A 109 6.90 4.10 -21.67
N LEU A 110 6.73 2.80 -21.48
CA LEU A 110 7.40 2.03 -20.43
C LEU A 110 8.92 1.97 -20.71
N ASN A 111 9.66 2.88 -20.10
CA ASN A 111 11.13 2.89 -20.12
C ASN A 111 11.70 2.74 -18.71
N TYR A 112 12.94 2.27 -18.58
CA TYR A 112 13.62 2.11 -17.29
C TYR A 112 13.73 3.42 -16.51
N LEU A 113 13.92 4.56 -17.20
CA LEU A 113 13.99 5.87 -16.56
C LEU A 113 12.64 6.28 -15.94
N THR A 114 11.55 6.18 -16.70
CA THR A 114 10.20 6.48 -16.21
C THR A 114 9.78 5.51 -15.11
N ALA A 115 10.12 4.22 -15.25
CA ALA A 115 9.86 3.22 -14.23
C ALA A 115 10.67 3.48 -12.95
N GLY A 116 11.91 3.96 -13.08
CA GLY A 116 12.75 4.34 -11.97
C GLY A 116 12.21 5.52 -11.18
N ILE A 117 11.89 6.61 -11.85
CA ILE A 117 11.34 7.82 -11.20
C ILE A 117 10.02 7.48 -10.51
N ILE A 118 9.09 6.84 -11.21
CA ILE A 118 7.79 6.48 -10.65
C ILE A 118 7.94 5.45 -9.53
N GLY A 119 8.79 4.45 -9.70
CA GLY A 119 9.06 3.44 -8.68
C GLY A 119 9.60 4.06 -7.40
N ILE A 120 10.58 4.97 -7.49
CA ILE A 120 11.13 5.68 -6.34
C ILE A 120 10.06 6.56 -5.67
N VAL A 121 9.33 7.37 -6.44
CA VAL A 121 8.33 8.30 -5.89
C VAL A 121 7.20 7.53 -5.21
N VAL A 122 6.66 6.51 -5.89
CA VAL A 122 5.59 5.69 -5.33
C VAL A 122 6.09 4.86 -4.15
N GLY A 123 7.30 4.31 -4.23
CA GLY A 123 7.96 3.61 -3.13
C GLY A 123 8.15 4.53 -1.92
N PHE A 124 8.55 5.77 -2.14
CA PHE A 124 8.70 6.79 -1.10
C PHE A 124 7.40 6.98 -0.33
N PHE A 125 6.29 7.27 -1.03
CA PHE A 125 5.00 7.39 -0.37
C PHE A 125 4.51 6.07 0.24
N ALA A 126 4.85 4.92 -0.36
CA ALA A 126 4.53 3.60 0.18
C ALA A 126 5.17 3.35 1.55
N GLY A 127 6.47 3.63 1.67
CA GLY A 127 7.22 3.51 2.93
C GLY A 127 6.85 4.58 3.95
N LEU A 128 6.62 5.81 3.48
CA LEU A 128 6.21 6.94 4.31
C LEU A 128 4.84 6.70 4.98
N LEU A 129 3.90 6.11 4.25
CA LEU A 129 2.50 5.96 4.69
C LEU A 129 2.13 4.54 5.13
N GLY A 130 3.01 3.55 4.95
CA GLY A 130 2.76 2.16 5.38
C GLY A 130 1.68 1.41 4.60
N ILE A 131 1.33 1.86 3.38
CA ILE A 131 0.24 1.29 2.54
C ILE A 131 0.76 0.34 1.44
N GLY A 132 2.09 0.22 1.27
CA GLY A 132 2.67 -0.62 0.22
C GLY A 132 2.53 -0.07 -1.21
N GLY A 133 2.01 1.15 -1.40
CA GLY A 133 2.10 1.90 -2.67
C GLY A 133 1.06 1.56 -3.75
N GLY A 134 0.24 0.53 -3.53
CA GLY A 134 -0.85 0.14 -4.45
C GLY A 134 -1.80 1.29 -4.81
N VAL A 135 -2.14 2.08 -3.81
CA VAL A 135 -3.07 3.23 -3.92
C VAL A 135 -2.57 4.30 -4.91
N PHE A 136 -1.25 4.40 -5.13
CA PHE A 136 -0.65 5.32 -6.11
C PHE A 136 -0.32 4.65 -7.43
N ILE A 137 0.26 3.44 -7.40
CA ILE A 137 0.73 2.80 -8.61
C ILE A 137 -0.45 2.43 -9.53
N ILE A 138 -1.61 2.06 -8.98
CA ILE A 138 -2.81 1.72 -9.76
C ILE A 138 -3.27 2.92 -10.62
N PRO A 139 -3.57 4.11 -10.05
CA PRO A 139 -3.96 5.26 -10.87
C PRO A 139 -2.85 5.68 -11.84
N ILE A 140 -1.57 5.59 -11.45
CA ILE A 140 -0.45 5.90 -12.34
C ILE A 140 -0.40 4.96 -13.55
N LEU A 141 -0.55 3.64 -13.34
CA LEU A 141 -0.57 2.65 -14.43
C LEU A 141 -1.75 2.87 -15.37
N THR A 142 -2.94 3.13 -14.82
CA THR A 142 -4.13 3.36 -15.65
C THR A 142 -4.12 4.71 -16.37
N LEU A 143 -3.55 5.77 -15.79
CA LEU A 143 -3.60 7.13 -16.36
C LEU A 143 -2.41 7.45 -17.27
N LEU A 144 -1.22 6.96 -16.93
CA LEU A 144 0.02 7.29 -17.66
C LEU A 144 0.42 6.21 -18.66
N PHE A 145 0.16 4.94 -18.32
CA PHE A 145 0.58 3.80 -19.14
C PHE A 145 -0.57 3.12 -19.88
N GLY A 146 -1.82 3.57 -19.66
CA GLY A 146 -3.00 3.05 -20.35
C GLY A 146 -3.39 1.62 -19.95
N PHE A 147 -2.90 1.13 -18.80
CA PHE A 147 -3.21 -0.22 -18.33
C PHE A 147 -4.70 -0.32 -18.00
N THR A 148 -5.31 -1.48 -18.29
CA THR A 148 -6.66 -1.77 -17.81
C THR A 148 -6.68 -1.83 -16.28
N MET A 149 -7.84 -1.63 -15.64
CA MET A 149 -7.91 -1.67 -14.17
C MET A 149 -7.42 -3.02 -13.61
N VAL A 150 -7.75 -4.12 -14.29
CA VAL A 150 -7.34 -5.47 -13.90
C VAL A 150 -5.83 -5.65 -14.04
N GLU A 151 -5.23 -5.17 -15.14
CA GLU A 151 -3.77 -5.16 -15.32
C GLU A 151 -3.08 -4.30 -14.25
N ALA A 152 -3.58 -3.09 -14.01
CA ALA A 152 -3.01 -2.17 -13.03
C ALA A 152 -3.05 -2.76 -11.61
N ILE A 153 -4.16 -3.41 -11.22
CA ILE A 153 -4.27 -4.15 -9.96
C ILE A 153 -3.23 -5.28 -9.93
N GLY A 154 -3.15 -6.11 -10.98
CA GLY A 154 -2.18 -7.20 -11.07
C GLY A 154 -0.74 -6.73 -10.98
N THR A 155 -0.32 -5.77 -11.81
CA THR A 155 1.01 -5.17 -11.80
C THR A 155 1.33 -4.52 -10.44
N SER A 156 0.35 -3.88 -9.79
CA SER A 156 0.55 -3.32 -8.46
C SER A 156 0.92 -4.38 -7.43
N THR A 157 0.29 -5.57 -7.47
CA THR A 157 0.57 -6.65 -6.50
C THR A 157 1.99 -7.21 -6.62
N ILE A 158 2.63 -7.02 -7.78
CA ILE A 158 4.05 -7.37 -7.98
C ILE A 158 4.95 -6.23 -7.50
N PHE A 159 4.57 -4.98 -7.68
CA PHE A 159 5.32 -3.80 -7.21
C PHE A 159 5.33 -3.68 -5.66
N ILE A 160 4.17 -3.88 -5.04
CA ILE A 160 3.90 -3.64 -3.62
C ILE A 160 4.89 -4.36 -2.68
N PRO A 161 5.26 -5.64 -2.87
CA PRO A 161 6.23 -6.34 -2.02
C PRO A 161 7.60 -5.68 -2.01
N PHE A 162 8.10 -5.22 -3.16
CA PHE A 162 9.41 -4.59 -3.26
C PHE A 162 9.46 -3.27 -2.47
N SER A 163 8.46 -2.40 -2.66
CA SER A 163 8.38 -1.16 -1.88
C SER A 163 8.22 -1.42 -0.38
N SER A 164 7.48 -2.48 -0.03
CA SER A 164 7.24 -2.88 1.36
C SER A 164 8.47 -3.50 2.02
N ILE A 165 9.33 -4.20 1.28
CA ILE A 165 10.63 -4.67 1.78
C ILE A 165 11.49 -3.48 2.19
N GLY A 166 11.64 -2.48 1.31
CA GLY A 166 12.43 -1.27 1.62
C GLY A 166 11.89 -0.54 2.84
N GLY A 167 10.58 -0.32 2.89
CA GLY A 167 9.92 0.31 4.05
C GLY A 167 10.08 -0.51 5.34
N SER A 168 9.83 -1.82 5.30
CA SER A 168 9.91 -2.69 6.49
C SER A 168 11.31 -2.69 7.09
N ILE A 169 12.35 -2.81 6.25
CA ILE A 169 13.75 -2.73 6.69
C ILE A 169 14.00 -1.39 7.38
N SER A 170 13.52 -0.28 6.80
CA SER A 170 13.65 1.03 7.41
C SER A 170 13.02 1.11 8.81
N TYR A 171 11.82 0.57 9.01
CA TYR A 171 11.15 0.59 10.33
C TYR A 171 11.81 -0.37 11.35
N MET A 172 12.36 -1.48 10.88
CA MET A 172 13.14 -2.39 11.74
C MET A 172 14.42 -1.71 12.23
N LEU A 173 15.13 -1.01 11.34
CA LEU A 173 16.37 -0.30 11.68
C LEU A 173 16.11 0.96 12.52
N SER A 174 15.11 1.75 12.16
CA SER A 174 14.82 3.02 12.86
C SER A 174 14.28 2.82 14.28
N GLY A 175 13.69 1.66 14.56
CA GLY A 175 13.21 1.29 15.90
C GLY A 175 14.17 0.41 16.67
N TRP A 176 15.37 0.14 16.15
CA TRP A 176 16.27 -0.87 16.72
C TRP A 176 16.57 -0.56 18.19
N GLY A 177 16.20 -1.48 19.09
CA GLY A 177 16.34 -1.31 20.54
C GLY A 177 15.13 -0.75 21.28
N ALA A 178 14.04 -0.41 20.59
CA ALA A 178 12.87 0.19 21.24
C ALA A 178 12.10 -0.77 22.19
N ASN A 179 12.25 -2.10 22.07
CA ASN A 179 11.72 -3.15 22.98
C ASN A 179 10.39 -2.83 23.70
N ILE A 180 9.41 -2.34 22.94
CA ILE A 180 8.16 -1.77 23.46
C ILE A 180 7.16 -2.87 23.83
N LEU A 181 7.13 -3.93 23.01
CA LEU A 181 6.26 -5.09 23.15
C LEU A 181 7.08 -6.38 23.03
N PRO A 182 6.65 -7.48 23.68
CA PRO A 182 7.28 -8.78 23.51
C PRO A 182 7.32 -9.17 22.03
N TYR A 183 8.45 -9.73 21.60
CA TYR A 183 8.70 -10.17 20.22
C TYR A 183 8.57 -9.06 19.16
N SER A 184 9.16 -7.89 19.39
CA SER A 184 9.23 -6.80 18.40
C SER A 184 10.64 -6.64 17.85
N ILE A 185 10.77 -6.50 16.53
CA ILE A 185 12.02 -6.13 15.84
C ILE A 185 11.86 -4.68 15.36
N GLY A 186 12.47 -3.76 16.07
CA GLY A 186 12.26 -2.34 15.86
C GLY A 186 10.80 -1.95 16.08
N TYR A 187 10.20 -1.27 15.10
CA TYR A 187 8.76 -0.98 15.10
C TYR A 187 7.90 -2.13 14.53
N VAL A 188 8.46 -3.29 14.20
CA VAL A 188 7.71 -4.42 13.65
C VAL A 188 7.37 -5.40 14.77
N ASN A 189 6.07 -5.60 15.04
CA ASN A 189 5.63 -6.58 16.04
C ASN A 189 5.35 -7.95 15.38
N LEU A 190 6.09 -8.99 15.79
CA LEU A 190 6.00 -10.30 15.14
C LEU A 190 4.70 -11.04 15.48
N VAL A 191 4.14 -10.83 16.68
CA VAL A 191 2.88 -11.47 17.09
C VAL A 191 1.74 -10.96 16.21
N ASN A 192 1.62 -9.63 16.08
CA ASN A 192 0.63 -9.00 15.21
C ASN A 192 0.84 -9.40 13.75
N PHE A 193 2.10 -9.51 13.31
CA PHE A 193 2.44 -9.98 11.96
C PHE A 193 1.90 -11.39 11.67
N ILE A 194 2.20 -12.36 12.55
CA ILE A 194 1.75 -13.76 12.39
C ILE A 194 0.22 -13.84 12.41
N LEU A 195 -0.42 -13.19 13.39
CA LEU A 195 -1.88 -13.19 13.51
C LEU A 195 -2.54 -12.66 12.25
N ILE A 196 -2.06 -11.53 11.72
CA ILE A 196 -2.62 -10.92 10.52
C ILE A 196 -2.42 -11.80 9.29
N ILE A 197 -1.25 -12.41 9.12
CA ILE A 197 -0.93 -13.19 7.93
C ILE A 197 -1.82 -14.42 7.78
N ILE A 198 -2.09 -15.12 8.88
CA ILE A 198 -2.91 -16.34 8.88
C ILE A 198 -4.29 -16.06 8.27
N PHE A 199 -4.90 -14.92 8.59
CA PHE A 199 -6.18 -14.52 8.01
C PHE A 199 -6.05 -13.80 6.66
N SER A 200 -4.99 -13.01 6.47
CA SER A 200 -4.86 -12.14 5.32
C SER A 200 -4.41 -12.84 4.05
N ILE A 201 -3.58 -13.90 4.12
CA ILE A 201 -3.16 -14.64 2.92
C ILE A 201 -4.36 -15.32 2.23
N PRO A 202 -5.18 -16.14 2.92
CA PRO A 202 -6.35 -16.75 2.29
C PRO A 202 -7.30 -15.68 1.73
N MET A 203 -7.55 -14.63 2.51
CA MET A 203 -8.46 -13.56 2.09
C MET A 203 -7.93 -12.79 0.87
N ALA A 204 -6.62 -12.54 0.79
CA ALA A 204 -6.01 -11.92 -0.38
C ALA A 204 -6.15 -12.81 -1.63
N HIS A 205 -5.95 -14.12 -1.47
CA HIS A 205 -6.13 -15.09 -2.56
C HIS A 205 -7.56 -15.13 -3.10
N TYR A 206 -8.56 -15.21 -2.20
CA TYR A 206 -9.98 -15.18 -2.60
C TYR A 206 -10.40 -13.82 -3.16
N GLY A 207 -9.92 -12.73 -2.55
CA GLY A 207 -10.19 -11.36 -3.01
C GLY A 207 -9.69 -11.12 -4.44
N ALA A 208 -8.47 -11.59 -4.76
CA ALA A 208 -7.92 -11.50 -6.11
C ALA A 208 -8.79 -12.24 -7.14
N LYS A 209 -9.27 -13.45 -6.82
CA LYS A 209 -10.19 -14.20 -7.71
C LYS A 209 -11.53 -13.52 -7.90
N ILE A 210 -12.10 -12.93 -6.86
CA ILE A 210 -13.37 -12.23 -6.92
C ILE A 210 -13.24 -10.96 -7.77
N ALA A 211 -12.09 -10.27 -7.72
CA ALA A 211 -11.86 -9.06 -8.51
C ALA A 211 -12.06 -9.29 -10.02
N TYR A 212 -11.71 -10.46 -10.56
CA TYR A 212 -11.95 -10.81 -11.97
C TYR A 212 -13.42 -11.07 -12.32
N LYS A 213 -14.28 -11.33 -11.32
CA LYS A 213 -15.71 -11.61 -11.53
C LYS A 213 -16.59 -10.36 -11.41
N ILE A 214 -16.05 -9.26 -10.89
CA ILE A 214 -16.77 -8.01 -10.67
C ILE A 214 -16.54 -7.09 -11.87
N ASN A 215 -17.61 -6.45 -12.35
CA ASN A 215 -17.51 -5.42 -13.39
C ASN A 215 -16.65 -4.25 -12.86
N GLU A 216 -15.73 -3.76 -13.69
CA GLU A 216 -14.77 -2.68 -13.40
C GLU A 216 -15.38 -1.48 -12.65
N LYS A 217 -16.58 -1.05 -13.07
CA LYS A 217 -17.28 0.08 -12.45
C LYS A 217 -17.61 -0.18 -10.97
N HIS A 218 -18.08 -1.38 -10.65
CA HIS A 218 -18.42 -1.76 -9.26
C HIS A 218 -17.15 -1.89 -8.41
N LEU A 219 -16.08 -2.44 -8.98
CA LEU A 219 -14.79 -2.57 -8.29
C LEU A 219 -14.20 -1.19 -7.94
N ARG A 220 -14.29 -0.23 -8.88
CA ARG A 220 -13.85 1.15 -8.67
C ARG A 220 -14.64 1.84 -7.55
N ILE A 221 -15.97 1.75 -7.59
CA ILE A 221 -16.85 2.35 -6.58
C ILE A 221 -16.59 1.74 -5.20
N LEU A 222 -16.46 0.42 -5.11
CA LEU A 222 -16.16 -0.28 -3.85
C LEU A 222 -14.86 0.24 -3.22
N PHE A 223 -13.79 0.36 -4.03
CA PHE A 223 -12.51 0.88 -3.55
C PHE A 223 -12.62 2.34 -3.11
N ALA A 224 -13.29 3.18 -3.89
CA ALA A 224 -13.50 4.59 -3.56
C ALA A 224 -14.24 4.76 -2.23
N ILE A 225 -15.32 4.00 -1.98
CA ILE A 225 -16.06 4.03 -0.72
C ILE A 225 -15.15 3.67 0.47
N VAL A 226 -14.35 2.61 0.34
CA VAL A 226 -13.41 2.19 1.38
C VAL A 226 -12.38 3.29 1.68
N LEU A 227 -11.83 3.94 0.64
CA LEU A 227 -10.89 5.05 0.81
C LEU A 227 -11.53 6.24 1.53
N VAL A 228 -12.75 6.63 1.17
CA VAL A 228 -13.48 7.74 1.82
C VAL A 228 -13.65 7.45 3.31
N ILE A 229 -14.15 6.26 3.67
CA ILE A 229 -14.38 5.89 5.07
C ILE A 229 -13.07 5.95 5.87
N ILE A 230 -11.99 5.39 5.34
CA ILE A 230 -10.68 5.41 6.03
C ILE A 230 -10.16 6.85 6.16
N SER A 231 -10.31 7.66 5.11
CA SER A 231 -9.82 9.03 5.10
C SER A 231 -10.50 9.91 6.15
N LEU A 232 -11.82 9.83 6.27
CA LEU A 232 -12.60 10.59 7.25
C LEU A 232 -12.26 10.18 8.68
N LYS A 233 -12.01 8.88 8.92
CA LYS A 233 -11.55 8.36 10.21
C LYS A 233 -10.16 8.89 10.58
N MET A 234 -9.22 8.93 9.63
CA MET A 234 -7.87 9.42 9.90
C MET A 234 -7.79 10.95 10.09
N LEU A 235 -8.67 11.70 9.44
CA LEU A 235 -8.80 13.14 9.67
C LEU A 235 -9.50 13.50 10.99
N LYS A 236 -9.99 12.49 11.74
CA LYS A 236 -10.78 12.67 12.97
C LYS A 236 -12.09 13.44 12.73
N ILE A 237 -12.65 13.35 11.52
CA ILE A 237 -13.92 13.97 11.14
C ILE A 237 -15.10 13.09 11.60
N LEU A 238 -14.93 11.77 11.48
CA LEU A 238 -15.86 10.81 12.06
C LEU A 238 -15.44 10.48 13.49
N PRO A 239 -16.31 10.71 14.50
CA PRO A 239 -16.09 10.19 15.84
C PRO A 239 -16.27 8.67 15.86
N PHE A 240 -15.82 8.06 16.96
CA PHE A 240 -16.32 6.76 17.41
C PHE A 240 -17.52 7.01 18.32
#